data_AF-A0AAD0J833-F1
#
_entry.id   AF-A0AAD0J833-F1
#
_cell.length_a   1.000
_cell.length_b   1.000
_cell.length_c   1.000
_cell.angle_alpha   90.00
_cell.angle_beta   90.00
_cell.angle_gamma   90.00
#
_symmetry.space_group_name_H-M   'P 1'
#
loop_
_entity.id
_entity.type
_entity.pdbx_description
1 polymer ?
#
loop_
_entity_poly.entity_id
_entity_poly.type
_entity_poly.pdbx_seq_one_letter_code
_entity_poly.pdbx_strand_id
1 'polypeptide(L)'
;MTEPAAPPEHLRRSLSNRHLQLIAIGGAIGTGLFMGSGKTISLAGPSIIFVYLIIGAMLFFVMRAMGELLLSNLNYKSFIDFSTDLLGPWAGFFCGWTYWFCWIVTAIADVIAIAAYAQFWFPELAAWIPALLCVLLLLGLNLVTVKLFGEMEFWFALIKIVAICALIITGAGLVAWGFTSPSGHTASLSNLWNDGGMFPMGLVGFFAGFQIAVFAFVGIELVGTTAAETANPERNLPKAINSIPVRIIIFYVLALIAIMAVTPWRQVVPDKSPFVQLFVLAGIPAAASLINFVVLTSATSSANSGIFSTSRMLYGLAEEGHAPRGLSKLSRAAVPARGLLFSCLCLLGGTLLIYLIPNLVTAFTLVTTLATVLFIFVWSLILVAYMVYRRRYPERHAASIFKMPGGVAMCWACLLFFAAVLVLLSLQADTRQALLASPAWFVLLGAGYWLRRRAVT
;
A
#
# COMPACT_ATOMS: atom_id res chain seq x y z
N MET A 1 -38.69 -25.03 -15.35
CA MET A 1 -37.24 -25.17 -15.62
C MET A 1 -36.73 -23.79 -16.01
N THR A 2 -36.05 -23.09 -15.11
CA THR A 2 -35.43 -21.79 -15.43
C THR A 2 -34.19 -22.04 -16.26
N GLU A 3 -34.13 -21.49 -17.49
CA GLU A 3 -32.92 -21.49 -18.30
C GLU A 3 -31.70 -21.05 -17.46
N PRO A 4 -30.55 -21.75 -17.53
CA PRO A 4 -29.35 -21.26 -16.91
C PRO A 4 -28.96 -19.94 -17.60
N ALA A 5 -29.10 -18.84 -16.87
CA ALA A 5 -28.72 -17.50 -17.33
C ALA A 5 -27.32 -17.52 -17.95
N ALA A 6 -27.19 -16.96 -19.16
CA ALA A 6 -25.92 -16.83 -19.86
C ALA A 6 -24.87 -16.18 -18.93
N PRO A 7 -23.60 -16.64 -18.96
CA PRO A 7 -22.56 -16.04 -18.15
C PRO A 7 -22.44 -14.54 -18.50
N PRO A 8 -22.31 -13.65 -17.50
CA PRO A 8 -22.16 -12.23 -17.75
C PRO A 8 -20.89 -11.96 -18.57
N GLU A 9 -21.00 -11.15 -19.63
CA GLU A 9 -19.87 -10.80 -20.52
C GLU A 9 -18.98 -9.68 -19.95
N HIS A 10 -19.49 -8.91 -18.98
CA HIS A 10 -18.77 -7.78 -18.38
C HIS A 10 -18.87 -7.77 -16.84
N LEU A 11 -17.86 -7.18 -16.19
CA LEU A 11 -17.84 -6.98 -14.74
C LEU A 11 -19.05 -6.13 -14.28
N ARG A 12 -19.72 -6.55 -13.21
CA ARG A 12 -20.81 -5.76 -12.60
C ARG A 12 -20.26 -4.54 -11.86
N ARG A 13 -20.70 -3.34 -12.26
CA ARG A 13 -20.42 -2.07 -11.56
C ARG A 13 -21.39 -1.89 -10.38
N SER A 14 -21.03 -2.39 -9.20
CA SER A 14 -21.89 -2.36 -8.00
C SER A 14 -21.30 -1.59 -6.81
N LEU A 15 -20.12 -0.99 -6.96
CA LEU A 15 -19.50 -0.16 -5.93
C LEU A 15 -20.06 1.26 -5.97
N SER A 16 -20.46 1.76 -4.81
CA SER A 16 -20.94 3.14 -4.66
C SER A 16 -19.76 4.11 -4.48
N ASN A 17 -19.99 5.41 -4.70
CA ASN A 17 -18.95 6.45 -4.53
C ASN A 17 -18.32 6.44 -3.12
N ARG A 18 -19.12 6.15 -2.08
CA ARG A 18 -18.60 5.98 -0.71
C ARG A 18 -17.64 4.78 -0.59
N HIS A 19 -17.92 3.67 -1.26
CA HIS A 19 -17.05 2.49 -1.25
C HIS A 19 -15.73 2.79 -1.95
N LEU A 20 -15.76 3.48 -3.10
CA LEU A 20 -14.55 3.87 -3.82
C LEU A 20 -13.65 4.79 -3.00
N GLN A 21 -14.23 5.80 -2.33
CA GLN A 21 -13.46 6.72 -1.48
C GLN A 21 -12.82 6.00 -0.28
N LEU A 22 -13.54 5.07 0.33
CA LEU A 22 -13.03 4.33 1.49
C LEU A 22 -12.06 3.23 1.11
N ILE A 23 -12.16 2.63 -0.08
CA ILE A 23 -11.11 1.77 -0.63
C ILE A 23 -9.83 2.59 -0.86
N ALA A 24 -9.95 3.81 -1.41
CA ALA A 24 -8.81 4.69 -1.63
C ALA A 24 -8.21 5.24 -0.31
N ILE A 25 -8.99 5.37 0.76
CA ILE A 25 -8.49 5.75 2.09
C ILE A 25 -7.90 4.54 2.82
N GLY A 26 -8.67 3.45 2.88
CA GLY A 26 -8.35 2.21 3.58
C GLY A 26 -7.16 1.46 2.97
N GLY A 27 -7.01 1.51 1.65
CA GLY A 27 -5.85 0.97 0.94
C GLY A 27 -4.57 1.78 1.16
N ALA A 28 -4.68 3.08 1.47
CA ALA A 28 -3.55 3.94 1.79
C ALA A 28 -3.19 3.94 3.29
N ILE A 29 -3.91 3.18 4.14
CA ILE A 29 -3.64 3.00 5.57
C ILE A 29 -3.55 1.49 5.83
N GLY A 30 -2.34 0.97 5.67
CA GLY A 30 -2.04 -0.46 5.78
C GLY A 30 -1.18 -0.84 6.98
N THR A 31 -0.74 -2.10 6.96
CA THR A 31 0.15 -2.71 7.96
C THR A 31 1.48 -1.98 8.12
N GLY A 32 1.98 -1.33 7.06
CA GLY A 32 3.21 -0.55 7.08
C GLY A 32 3.24 0.53 8.17
N LEU A 33 2.10 1.18 8.47
CA LEU A 33 2.02 2.15 9.56
C LEU A 33 2.05 1.48 10.94
N PHE A 34 1.23 0.45 11.16
CA PHE A 34 1.03 -0.12 12.49
C PHE A 34 2.18 -1.03 12.96
N MET A 35 2.71 -1.84 12.04
CA MET A 35 3.80 -2.79 12.30
C MET A 35 5.17 -2.17 11.99
N GLY A 36 5.26 -1.40 10.89
CA GLY A 36 6.52 -0.77 10.48
C GLY A 36 6.96 0.40 11.36
N SER A 37 6.03 1.10 12.02
CA SER A 37 6.36 2.29 12.82
C SER A 37 7.37 2.03 13.93
N GLY A 38 7.26 0.93 14.67
CA GLY A 38 8.20 0.58 15.75
C GLY A 38 9.64 0.50 15.26
N LYS A 39 9.88 -0.29 14.20
CA LYS A 39 11.19 -0.40 13.55
C LYS A 39 11.65 0.96 12.99
N THR A 40 10.79 1.69 12.28
CA THR A 40 11.21 2.98 11.69
C THR A 40 11.56 4.04 12.73
N ILE A 41 10.82 4.12 13.84
CA ILE A 41 11.13 5.04 14.94
C ILE A 41 12.45 4.64 15.60
N SER A 42 12.69 3.35 15.81
CA SER A 42 13.97 2.89 16.38
C SER A 42 15.18 3.21 15.52
N LEU A 43 15.02 3.26 14.18
CA LEU A 43 16.09 3.55 13.24
C LEU A 43 16.32 5.05 13.03
N ALA A 44 15.26 5.83 12.89
CA ALA A 44 15.33 7.23 12.51
C ALA A 44 15.12 8.20 13.69
N GLY A 45 14.58 7.71 14.81
CA GLY A 45 14.10 8.56 15.89
C GLY A 45 13.04 9.56 15.41
N PRO A 46 12.98 10.76 15.99
CA PRO A 46 12.03 11.82 15.63
C PRO A 46 12.12 12.27 14.16
N SER A 47 13.27 12.08 13.51
CA SER A 47 13.47 12.45 12.11
C SER A 47 12.55 11.68 11.15
N ILE A 48 11.93 10.58 11.62
CA ILE A 48 10.93 9.82 10.88
C ILE A 48 9.75 10.70 10.42
N ILE A 49 9.41 11.76 11.15
CA ILE A 49 8.37 12.72 10.75
C ILE A 49 8.72 13.35 9.39
N PHE A 50 9.96 13.76 9.21
CA PHE A 50 10.42 14.36 7.95
C PHE A 50 10.49 13.33 6.82
N VAL A 51 10.86 12.09 7.13
CA VAL A 51 10.84 10.98 6.16
C VAL A 51 9.44 10.79 5.58
N TYR A 52 8.41 10.68 6.43
CA TYR A 52 7.01 10.54 5.98
C TYR A 52 6.53 11.78 5.21
N LEU A 53 6.90 12.98 5.63
CA LEU A 53 6.57 14.22 4.90
C LEU A 53 7.19 14.25 3.50
N ILE A 54 8.47 13.87 3.36
CA ILE A 54 9.18 13.86 2.08
C ILE A 54 8.60 12.80 1.15
N ILE A 55 8.43 11.56 1.62
CA ILE A 55 7.82 10.48 0.82
C ILE A 55 6.42 10.90 0.37
N GLY A 56 5.62 11.40 1.31
CA GLY A 56 4.26 11.84 1.04
C GLY A 56 4.18 12.97 0.01
N ALA A 57 5.09 13.95 0.10
CA ALA A 57 5.18 15.02 -0.89
C ALA A 57 5.56 14.48 -2.28
N MET A 58 6.57 13.61 -2.37
CA MET A 58 7.00 13.03 -3.65
C MET A 58 5.90 12.18 -4.28
N LEU A 59 5.21 11.35 -3.51
CA LEU A 59 4.11 10.52 -4.01
C LEU A 59 2.87 11.34 -4.34
N PHE A 60 2.59 12.44 -3.64
CA PHE A 60 1.56 13.38 -4.06
C PHE A 60 1.80 13.90 -5.48
N PHE A 61 3.04 14.23 -5.85
CA PHE A 61 3.37 14.65 -7.21
C PHE A 61 3.20 13.53 -8.24
N VAL A 62 3.52 12.28 -7.91
CA VAL A 62 3.21 11.12 -8.77
C VAL A 62 1.70 11.03 -9.00
N MET A 63 0.90 11.17 -7.94
CA MET A 63 -0.56 11.13 -8.04
C MET A 63 -1.11 12.31 -8.85
N ARG A 64 -0.51 13.50 -8.74
CA ARG A 64 -0.84 14.66 -9.59
C ARG A 64 -0.58 14.38 -11.07
N ALA A 65 0.57 13.80 -11.42
CA ALA A 65 0.90 13.42 -12.78
C ALA A 65 -0.09 12.36 -13.32
N MET A 66 -0.39 11.34 -12.52
CA MET A 66 -1.38 10.31 -12.86
C MET A 66 -2.78 10.89 -13.07
N GLY A 67 -3.23 11.77 -12.16
CA GLY A 67 -4.54 12.41 -12.26
C GLY A 67 -4.68 13.26 -13.50
N GLU A 68 -3.63 14.00 -13.88
CA GLU A 68 -3.61 14.76 -15.13
C GLU A 68 -3.73 13.85 -16.36
N LEU A 69 -2.97 12.75 -16.40
CA LEU A 69 -3.02 11.77 -17.49
C LEU A 69 -4.42 11.16 -17.65
N LEU A 70 -5.02 10.71 -16.54
CA LEU A 70 -6.35 10.10 -16.55
C LEU A 70 -7.43 11.09 -16.99
N LEU A 71 -7.32 12.37 -16.64
CA LEU A 71 -8.24 13.41 -17.09
C LEU A 71 -7.98 13.88 -18.53
N SER A 72 -6.78 13.65 -19.06
CA SER A 72 -6.45 14.02 -20.45
C SER A 72 -7.16 13.16 -21.50
N ASN A 73 -7.60 11.97 -21.12
CA ASN A 73 -8.39 11.06 -21.94
C ASN A 73 -9.19 10.12 -21.04
N LEU A 74 -10.49 10.37 -20.92
CA LEU A 74 -11.40 9.59 -20.07
C LEU A 74 -11.62 8.15 -20.54
N ASN A 75 -11.07 7.76 -21.70
CA ASN A 75 -11.03 6.36 -22.11
C ASN A 75 -9.96 5.55 -21.36
N TYR A 76 -8.96 6.22 -20.75
CA TYR A 76 -8.02 5.54 -19.86
C TYR A 76 -8.74 5.11 -18.58
N LYS A 77 -8.86 3.81 -18.37
CA LYS A 77 -9.48 3.23 -17.17
C LYS A 77 -8.47 2.95 -16.07
N SER A 78 -7.19 2.84 -16.42
CA SER A 78 -6.12 2.62 -15.47
C SER A 78 -4.81 3.26 -15.93
N PHE A 79 -3.82 3.27 -15.05
CA PHE A 79 -2.46 3.68 -15.43
C PHE A 79 -1.74 2.67 -16.32
N ILE A 80 -2.25 1.44 -16.43
CA ILE A 80 -1.77 0.47 -17.42
C ILE A 80 -2.16 0.97 -18.81
N ASP A 81 -3.39 1.43 -19.01
CA ASP A 81 -3.93 1.86 -20.30
C ASP A 81 -3.13 3.03 -20.88
N PHE A 82 -2.90 4.09 -20.09
CA PHE A 82 -2.11 5.22 -20.57
C PHE A 82 -0.64 4.85 -20.75
N SER A 83 -0.11 3.89 -19.97
CA SER A 83 1.27 3.42 -20.16
C SER A 83 1.38 2.65 -21.47
N THR A 84 0.40 1.81 -21.79
CA THR A 84 0.28 1.10 -23.07
C THR A 84 0.20 2.08 -24.25
N ASP A 85 -0.64 3.10 -24.17
CA ASP A 85 -0.87 4.05 -25.27
C ASP A 85 0.33 5.01 -25.47
N LEU A 86 0.91 5.51 -24.37
CA LEU A 86 1.97 6.52 -24.43
C LEU A 86 3.37 5.93 -24.61
N LEU A 87 3.66 4.79 -23.97
CA LEU A 87 4.99 4.17 -23.96
C LEU A 87 5.06 2.90 -24.83
N GLY A 88 3.92 2.33 -25.18
CA GLY A 88 3.78 1.18 -26.06
C GLY A 88 3.38 -0.13 -25.35
N PRO A 89 3.08 -1.20 -26.12
CA PRO A 89 2.55 -2.46 -25.57
C PRO A 89 3.45 -3.18 -24.56
N TRP A 90 4.76 -2.93 -24.61
CA TRP A 90 5.70 -3.47 -23.63
C TRP A 90 5.45 -2.85 -22.25
N ALA A 91 5.18 -1.54 -22.18
CA ALA A 91 4.98 -0.84 -20.92
C ALA A 91 3.68 -1.29 -20.26
N GLY A 92 2.62 -1.50 -21.04
CA GLY A 92 1.38 -2.12 -20.56
C GLY A 92 1.62 -3.48 -19.92
N PHE A 93 2.34 -4.36 -20.62
CA PHE A 93 2.66 -5.70 -20.11
C PHE A 93 3.48 -5.65 -18.82
N PHE A 94 4.57 -4.89 -18.80
CA PHE A 94 5.45 -4.77 -17.64
C PHE A 94 4.74 -4.10 -16.46
N CYS A 95 4.00 -3.02 -16.71
CA CYS A 95 3.26 -2.30 -15.68
C CYS A 95 2.16 -3.18 -15.07
N GLY A 96 1.35 -3.85 -15.90
CA GLY A 96 0.26 -4.68 -15.42
C GLY A 96 0.74 -5.90 -14.64
N TRP A 97 1.69 -6.68 -15.16
CA TRP A 97 2.21 -7.83 -14.42
C TRP A 97 2.99 -7.41 -13.17
N THR A 98 3.78 -6.34 -13.23
CA THR A 98 4.51 -5.86 -12.05
C THR A 98 3.55 -5.36 -10.99
N TYR A 99 2.52 -4.57 -11.34
CA TYR A 99 1.52 -4.13 -10.37
C TYR A 99 0.72 -5.31 -9.81
N TRP A 100 0.43 -6.34 -10.60
CA TRP A 100 -0.16 -7.59 -10.09
C TRP A 100 0.74 -8.24 -9.04
N PHE A 101 2.01 -8.40 -9.37
CA PHE A 101 2.97 -9.02 -8.47
C PHE A 101 3.19 -8.17 -7.21
N CYS A 102 3.22 -6.84 -7.33
CA CYS A 102 3.25 -5.92 -6.20
C CYS A 102 2.18 -6.25 -5.16
N TRP A 103 0.93 -6.39 -5.61
CA TRP A 103 -0.19 -6.68 -4.72
C TRP A 103 -0.16 -8.08 -4.11
N ILE A 104 0.37 -9.07 -4.84
CA ILE A 104 0.64 -10.39 -4.26
C ILE A 104 1.68 -10.28 -3.13
N VAL A 105 2.80 -9.61 -3.38
CA VAL A 105 3.87 -9.43 -2.39
C VAL A 105 3.36 -8.63 -1.18
N THR A 106 2.61 -7.55 -1.38
CA THR A 106 1.96 -6.79 -0.29
C THR A 106 1.01 -7.66 0.53
N ALA A 107 0.16 -8.45 -0.12
CA ALA A 107 -0.76 -9.33 0.60
C ALA A 107 -0.03 -10.47 1.35
N ILE A 108 1.15 -10.93 0.89
CA ILE A 108 2.03 -11.80 1.70
C ILE A 108 2.49 -11.06 2.97
N ALA A 109 2.91 -9.80 2.87
CA ALA A 109 3.32 -9.01 4.03
C ALA A 109 2.16 -8.83 5.03
N ASP A 110 0.94 -8.59 4.54
CA ASP A 110 -0.25 -8.49 5.37
C ASP A 110 -0.59 -9.81 6.07
N VAL A 111 -0.45 -10.95 5.38
CA VAL A 111 -0.65 -12.28 5.97
C VAL A 111 0.40 -12.59 7.04
N ILE A 112 1.66 -12.18 6.84
CA ILE A 112 2.73 -12.27 7.86
C ILE A 112 2.36 -11.43 9.08
N ALA A 113 1.87 -10.20 8.88
CA ALA A 113 1.41 -9.35 9.97
C ALA A 113 0.25 -10.02 10.72
N ILE A 114 -0.76 -10.52 10.01
CA ILE A 114 -1.91 -11.22 10.63
C ILE A 114 -1.44 -12.38 11.50
N ALA A 115 -0.47 -13.17 11.02
CA ALA A 115 0.12 -14.25 11.79
C ALA A 115 0.82 -13.73 13.06
N ALA A 116 1.66 -12.69 12.94
CA ALA A 116 2.38 -12.10 14.08
C ALA A 116 1.43 -11.53 15.14
N TYR A 117 0.38 -10.83 14.71
CA TYR A 117 -0.59 -10.22 15.62
C TYR A 117 -1.56 -11.25 16.23
N ALA A 118 -1.85 -12.36 15.53
CA ALA A 118 -2.66 -13.45 16.08
C ALA A 118 -1.97 -14.16 17.27
N GLN A 119 -0.63 -14.18 17.30
CA GLN A 119 0.13 -14.75 18.42
C GLN A 119 -0.09 -14.02 19.75
N PHE A 120 -0.64 -12.80 19.72
CA PHE A 120 -1.04 -12.11 20.95
C PHE A 120 -2.12 -12.88 21.73
N TRP A 121 -3.12 -13.45 21.04
CA TRP A 121 -4.18 -14.26 21.67
C TRP A 121 -3.84 -15.74 21.70
N PHE A 122 -3.10 -16.21 20.68
CA PHE A 122 -2.78 -17.62 20.49
C PHE A 122 -1.26 -17.82 20.33
N PRO A 123 -0.46 -17.64 21.38
CA PRO A 123 1.01 -17.65 21.29
C PRO A 123 1.57 -19.01 20.84
N GLU A 124 0.94 -20.11 21.26
CA GLU A 124 1.32 -21.48 20.90
C GLU A 124 0.85 -21.89 19.50
N LEU A 125 0.03 -21.07 18.84
CA LEU A 125 -0.48 -21.38 17.52
C LEU A 125 0.59 -21.11 16.47
N ALA A 126 0.91 -22.12 15.67
CA ALA A 126 1.89 -21.99 14.60
C ALA A 126 1.46 -20.89 13.61
N ALA A 127 2.35 -19.94 13.31
CA ALA A 127 2.08 -18.73 12.53
C ALA A 127 1.49 -19.00 11.12
N TRP A 128 1.75 -20.16 10.53
CA TRP A 128 1.19 -20.53 9.23
C TRP A 128 -0.33 -20.80 9.29
N ILE A 129 -0.89 -21.17 10.45
CA ILE A 129 -2.32 -21.48 10.62
C ILE A 129 -3.18 -20.21 10.45
N PRO A 130 -3.00 -19.12 11.23
CA PRO A 130 -3.79 -17.90 11.05
C PRO A 130 -3.58 -17.29 9.66
N ALA A 131 -2.37 -17.42 9.10
CA ALA A 131 -2.07 -17.01 7.74
C ALA A 131 -2.91 -17.78 6.70
N LEU A 132 -2.95 -19.11 6.77
CA LEU A 132 -3.74 -19.96 5.87
C LEU A 132 -5.25 -19.67 6.02
N LEU A 133 -5.74 -19.58 7.25
CA LEU A 133 -7.14 -19.26 7.53
C LEU A 133 -7.54 -17.91 6.95
N CYS A 134 -6.67 -16.90 7.05
CA CYS A 134 -6.90 -15.59 6.43
C CYS A 134 -7.03 -15.72 4.89
N VAL A 135 -6.11 -16.41 4.22
CA VAL A 135 -6.17 -16.59 2.77
C VAL A 135 -7.45 -17.31 2.34
N LEU A 136 -7.86 -18.35 3.06
CA LEU A 136 -9.11 -19.08 2.78
C LEU A 136 -10.35 -18.22 3.02
N LEU A 137 -10.35 -17.42 4.09
CA LEU A 137 -11.43 -16.47 4.38
C LEU A 137 -11.55 -15.44 3.26
N LEU A 138 -10.44 -14.82 2.84
CA LEU A 138 -10.42 -13.83 1.77
C LEU A 138 -10.85 -14.41 0.43
N LEU A 139 -10.40 -15.64 0.11
CA LEU A 139 -10.84 -16.36 -1.08
C LEU A 139 -12.36 -16.58 -1.06
N GLY A 140 -12.90 -17.09 0.04
CA GLY A 140 -14.33 -17.32 0.21
C GLY A 140 -15.14 -16.02 0.05
N LEU A 141 -14.73 -14.96 0.71
CA LEU A 141 -15.40 -13.65 0.65
C LEU A 141 -15.42 -13.07 -0.78
N ASN A 142 -14.29 -13.15 -1.50
CA ASN A 142 -14.19 -12.63 -2.86
C ASN A 142 -14.94 -13.46 -3.91
N LEU A 143 -15.27 -14.73 -3.61
CA LEU A 143 -16.09 -15.58 -4.49
C LEU A 143 -17.60 -15.33 -4.35
N VAL A 144 -18.07 -14.82 -3.21
CA VAL A 144 -19.51 -14.66 -2.91
C VAL A 144 -20.11 -13.47 -3.64
N THR A 145 -19.75 -12.22 -3.31
CA THR A 145 -20.24 -11.03 -4.02
C THR A 145 -19.32 -9.81 -3.88
N VAL A 146 -19.24 -9.01 -4.94
CA VAL A 146 -18.54 -7.70 -4.96
C VAL A 146 -19.16 -6.68 -3.99
N LYS A 147 -20.45 -6.83 -3.66
CA LYS A 147 -21.15 -5.94 -2.73
C LYS A 147 -20.72 -6.17 -1.28
N LEU A 148 -20.54 -7.43 -0.87
CA LEU A 148 -20.05 -7.79 0.46
C LEU A 148 -18.62 -7.26 0.67
N PHE A 149 -17.78 -7.32 -0.37
CA PHE A 149 -16.45 -6.70 -0.37
C PHE A 149 -16.50 -5.20 -0.03
N GLY A 150 -17.32 -4.41 -0.74
CA GLY A 150 -17.38 -2.96 -0.54
C GLY A 150 -17.89 -2.55 0.85
N GLU A 151 -18.84 -3.29 1.42
CA GLU A 151 -19.34 -3.04 2.78
C GLU A 151 -18.31 -3.43 3.85
N MET A 152 -17.57 -4.53 3.69
CA MET A 152 -16.48 -4.88 4.62
C MET A 152 -15.36 -3.84 4.60
N GLU A 153 -14.94 -3.40 3.41
CA GLU A 153 -13.92 -2.35 3.29
C GLU A 153 -14.37 -1.05 3.94
N PHE A 154 -15.67 -0.70 3.84
CA PHE A 154 -16.23 0.43 4.57
C PHE A 154 -15.97 0.32 6.07
N TRP A 155 -16.34 -0.82 6.69
CA TRP A 155 -16.18 -1.03 8.11
C TRP A 155 -14.71 -1.11 8.53
N PHE A 156 -13.87 -1.81 7.77
CA PHE A 156 -12.44 -1.92 8.07
C PHE A 156 -11.73 -0.57 7.95
N ALA A 157 -12.04 0.25 6.94
CA ALA A 157 -11.51 1.60 6.82
C ALA A 157 -11.95 2.49 7.99
N LEU A 158 -13.22 2.38 8.41
CA LEU A 158 -13.74 3.16 9.54
C LEU A 158 -13.02 2.81 10.86
N ILE A 159 -12.82 1.51 11.15
CA ILE A 159 -12.08 1.04 12.34
C ILE A 159 -10.68 1.65 12.38
N LYS A 160 -9.96 1.65 11.25
CA LYS A 160 -8.62 2.23 11.13
C LYS A 160 -8.61 3.74 11.44
N ILE A 161 -9.52 4.49 10.83
CA ILE A 161 -9.59 5.95 10.99
C ILE A 161 -9.91 6.30 12.45
N VAL A 162 -10.91 5.64 13.04
CA VAL A 162 -11.29 5.86 14.44
C VAL A 162 -10.14 5.56 15.38
N ALA A 163 -9.42 4.47 15.17
CA ALA A 163 -8.27 4.10 16.02
C ALA A 163 -7.14 5.13 15.96
N ILE A 164 -6.80 5.65 14.77
CA ILE A 164 -5.76 6.67 14.62
C ILE A 164 -6.20 7.99 15.26
N CYS A 165 -7.44 8.42 15.02
CA CYS A 165 -7.98 9.63 15.68
C CYS A 165 -7.98 9.48 17.20
N ALA A 166 -8.42 8.33 17.72
CA ALA A 166 -8.40 8.04 19.15
C ALA A 166 -6.98 8.09 19.72
N LEU A 167 -5.99 7.60 18.97
CA LEU A 167 -4.59 7.64 19.39
C LEU A 167 -4.09 9.08 19.50
N ILE A 168 -4.37 9.91 18.50
CA ILE A 168 -3.94 11.31 18.48
C ILE A 168 -4.58 12.07 19.64
N ILE A 169 -5.89 11.90 19.85
CA ILE A 169 -6.63 12.54 20.94
C ILE A 169 -6.08 12.08 22.30
N THR A 170 -5.85 10.77 22.47
CA THR A 170 -5.33 10.21 23.72
C THR A 170 -3.92 10.73 24.00
N GLY A 171 -3.03 10.71 22.99
CA GLY A 171 -1.67 11.22 23.14
C GLY A 171 -1.63 12.71 23.47
N ALA A 172 -2.45 13.53 22.80
CA ALA A 172 -2.60 14.94 23.12
C ALA A 172 -3.12 15.16 24.56
N GLY A 173 -4.09 14.36 25.00
CA GLY A 173 -4.61 14.39 26.37
C GLY A 173 -3.55 14.06 27.41
N LEU A 174 -2.79 12.97 27.21
CA LEU A 174 -1.71 12.56 28.12
C LEU A 174 -0.62 13.64 28.25
N VAL A 175 -0.28 14.30 27.13
CA VAL A 175 0.66 15.44 27.15
C VAL A 175 0.06 16.63 27.89
N ALA A 176 -1.21 16.97 27.64
CA ALA A 176 -1.89 18.10 28.29
C ALA A 176 -2.03 17.92 29.82
N TRP A 177 -2.22 16.69 30.29
CA TRP A 177 -2.28 16.37 31.72
C TRP A 177 -0.91 16.16 32.38
N GLY A 178 0.19 16.22 31.62
CA GLY A 178 1.52 15.94 32.16
C GLY A 178 1.66 14.51 32.69
N PHE A 179 1.00 13.54 32.05
CA PHE A 179 1.04 12.15 32.45
C PHE A 179 2.47 11.64 32.54
N THR A 180 2.81 10.95 33.63
CA THR A 180 4.12 10.31 33.79
C THR A 180 3.94 8.80 33.74
N SER A 181 4.62 8.17 32.78
CA SER A 181 4.61 6.73 32.59
C SER A 181 5.16 6.00 33.84
N PRO A 182 4.79 4.73 34.06
CA PRO A 182 5.37 3.92 35.14
C PRO A 182 6.89 3.80 35.10
N SER A 183 7.48 3.98 33.90
CA SER A 183 8.93 4.06 33.67
C SER A 183 9.57 5.39 34.04
N GLY A 184 8.81 6.36 34.56
CA GLY A 184 9.32 7.65 35.03
C GLY A 184 9.44 8.75 33.96
N HIS A 185 8.91 8.53 32.75
CA HIS A 185 8.96 9.50 31.67
C HIS A 185 7.65 10.27 31.56
N THR A 186 7.74 11.59 31.63
CA THR A 186 6.59 12.49 31.45
C THR A 186 6.28 12.69 29.98
N ALA A 187 5.02 12.54 29.62
CA ALA A 187 4.50 12.84 28.29
C ALA A 187 4.65 14.35 28.02
N SER A 188 5.41 14.68 26.97
CA SER A 188 5.72 16.04 26.58
C SER A 188 6.08 16.08 25.11
N LEU A 189 5.67 17.13 24.40
CA LEU A 189 6.16 17.37 23.02
C LEU A 189 7.68 17.46 22.98
N SER A 190 8.32 17.88 24.08
CA SER A 190 9.77 17.98 24.17
C SER A 190 10.49 16.63 24.07
N ASN A 191 9.80 15.49 24.26
CA ASN A 191 10.34 14.16 24.00
C ASN A 191 10.73 13.95 22.51
N LEU A 192 10.25 14.81 21.60
CA LEU A 192 10.66 14.81 20.20
C LEU A 192 12.07 15.35 19.96
N TRP A 193 12.64 16.16 20.86
CA TRP A 193 13.93 16.81 20.61
C TRP A 193 14.88 16.84 21.82
N ASN A 194 14.42 16.52 23.02
CA ASN A 194 15.26 16.58 24.23
C ASN A 194 16.32 15.47 24.32
N ASP A 195 16.20 14.42 23.51
CA ASP A 195 17.12 13.26 23.51
C ASP A 195 18.03 13.29 22.26
N GLY A 196 18.76 14.38 22.04
CA GLY A 196 19.69 14.52 20.91
C GLY A 196 19.15 15.25 19.68
N GLY A 197 18.11 16.09 19.86
CA GLY A 197 17.48 16.86 18.79
C GLY A 197 16.56 16.02 17.90
N MET A 198 16.18 16.57 16.74
CA MET A 198 15.31 15.88 15.79
C MET A 198 16.03 14.78 14.99
N PHE A 199 17.36 14.78 14.95
CA PHE A 199 18.19 13.84 14.19
C PHE A 199 19.19 13.09 15.11
N PRO A 200 18.72 12.41 16.16
CA PRO A 200 19.62 11.79 17.15
C PRO A 200 20.43 10.63 16.57
N MET A 201 19.90 9.98 15.52
CA MET A 201 20.57 8.90 14.77
C MET A 201 21.37 9.43 13.56
N GLY A 202 21.57 10.75 13.48
CA GLY A 202 22.23 11.43 12.36
C GLY A 202 21.55 11.22 11.01
N LEU A 203 22.27 11.56 9.94
CA LEU A 203 21.77 11.36 8.57
C LEU A 203 21.62 9.88 8.20
N VAL A 204 22.45 9.00 8.77
CA VAL A 204 22.38 7.55 8.51
C VAL A 204 21.05 6.99 9.00
N GLY A 205 20.63 7.29 10.23
CA GLY A 205 19.34 6.85 10.77
C GLY A 205 18.16 7.49 10.04
N PHE A 206 18.25 8.78 9.71
CA PHE A 206 17.24 9.47 8.91
C PHE A 206 17.00 8.77 7.56
N PHE A 207 18.08 8.44 6.84
CA PHE A 207 17.96 7.73 5.57
C PHE A 207 17.51 6.27 5.74
N ALA A 208 17.89 5.59 6.82
CA ALA A 208 17.37 4.26 7.16
C ALA A 208 15.84 4.25 7.33
N GLY A 209 15.25 5.35 7.83
CA GLY A 209 13.81 5.49 7.98
C GLY A 209 13.03 5.36 6.65
N PHE A 210 13.61 5.74 5.51
CA PHE A 210 12.93 5.67 4.21
C PHE A 210 12.59 4.25 3.78
N GLN A 211 13.39 3.27 4.22
CA GLN A 211 13.30 1.90 3.70
C GLN A 211 11.92 1.27 3.92
N ILE A 212 11.44 1.30 5.17
CA ILE A 212 10.12 0.76 5.54
C ILE A 212 9.03 1.82 5.36
N ALA A 213 9.36 3.11 5.53
CA ALA A 213 8.37 4.17 5.43
C ALA A 213 7.76 4.29 4.02
N VAL A 214 8.51 4.01 2.94
CA VAL A 214 7.96 4.04 1.57
C VAL A 214 6.86 2.99 1.39
N PHE A 215 7.04 1.79 1.94
CA PHE A 215 6.01 0.75 1.90
C PHE A 215 4.70 1.21 2.54
N ALA A 216 4.75 2.03 3.59
CA ALA A 216 3.55 2.51 4.25
C ALA A 216 2.64 3.35 3.34
N PHE A 217 3.15 3.91 2.23
CA PHE A 217 2.37 4.68 1.25
C PHE A 217 1.86 3.86 0.07
N VAL A 218 2.21 2.57 -0.01
CA VAL A 218 1.65 1.67 -1.01
C VAL A 218 0.13 1.68 -0.93
N GLY A 219 -0.54 1.64 -2.09
CA GLY A 219 -1.99 1.73 -2.19
C GLY A 219 -2.52 3.14 -2.42
N ILE A 220 -1.67 4.18 -2.33
CA ILE A 220 -2.08 5.55 -2.69
C ILE A 220 -2.50 5.67 -4.17
N GLU A 221 -1.87 4.89 -5.03
CA GLU A 221 -2.16 4.77 -6.46
C GLU A 221 -3.48 4.06 -6.78
N LEU A 222 -4.12 3.40 -5.81
CA LEU A 222 -5.47 2.85 -6.00
C LEU A 222 -6.46 3.92 -6.44
N VAL A 223 -6.23 5.19 -6.05
CA VAL A 223 -7.04 6.32 -6.51
C VAL A 223 -7.11 6.38 -8.04
N GLY A 224 -6.03 6.02 -8.74
CA GLY A 224 -5.96 5.95 -10.19
C GLY A 224 -6.79 4.81 -10.78
N THR A 225 -6.76 3.63 -10.15
CA THR A 225 -7.59 2.48 -10.58
C THR A 225 -9.08 2.73 -10.35
N THR A 226 -9.44 3.52 -9.35
CA THR A 226 -10.84 3.90 -9.08
C THR A 226 -11.36 4.99 -10.00
N ALA A 227 -10.51 5.64 -10.80
CA ALA A 227 -10.92 6.73 -11.69
C ALA A 227 -11.96 6.26 -12.73
N ALA A 228 -11.80 5.05 -13.27
CA ALA A 228 -12.73 4.45 -14.24
C ALA A 228 -14.13 4.17 -13.68
N GLU A 229 -14.22 3.97 -12.36
CA GLU A 229 -15.47 3.62 -11.68
C GLU A 229 -16.11 4.83 -10.99
N THR A 230 -15.44 5.99 -11.01
CA THR A 230 -15.89 7.19 -10.32
C THR A 230 -16.92 7.96 -11.14
N ALA A 231 -18.08 8.24 -10.55
CA ALA A 231 -19.03 9.18 -11.14
C ALA A 231 -18.40 10.59 -11.23
N ASN A 232 -18.43 11.25 -12.39
CA ASN A 232 -17.82 12.57 -12.62
C ASN A 232 -16.32 12.62 -12.27
N PRO A 233 -15.45 11.89 -13.01
CA PRO A 233 -14.02 11.80 -12.72
C PRO A 233 -13.33 13.16 -12.67
N GLU A 234 -13.74 14.11 -13.51
CA GLU A 234 -13.20 15.48 -13.58
C GLU A 234 -13.28 16.26 -12.26
N ARG A 235 -14.29 15.97 -11.42
CA ARG A 235 -14.45 16.63 -10.12
C ARG A 235 -13.92 15.78 -8.97
N ASN A 236 -14.14 14.48 -9.03
CA ASN A 236 -13.90 13.59 -7.91
C ASN A 236 -12.44 13.11 -7.84
N LEU A 237 -11.79 12.87 -8.98
CA LEU A 237 -10.39 12.47 -9.02
C LEU A 237 -9.46 13.58 -8.47
N PRO A 238 -9.60 14.86 -8.88
CA PRO A 238 -8.84 15.96 -8.28
C PRO A 238 -9.01 16.09 -6.77
N LYS A 239 -10.24 15.95 -6.27
CA LYS A 239 -10.53 16.02 -4.83
C LYS A 239 -9.85 14.88 -4.07
N ALA A 240 -9.93 13.66 -4.59
CA ALA A 240 -9.31 12.51 -3.97
C ALA A 240 -7.78 12.67 -3.88
N ILE A 241 -7.14 13.08 -4.97
CA ILE A 241 -5.69 13.33 -5.02
C ILE A 241 -5.30 14.50 -4.10
N ASN A 242 -6.02 15.63 -4.14
CA ASN A 242 -5.71 16.79 -3.30
C ASN A 242 -5.99 16.55 -1.81
N SER A 243 -6.74 15.50 -1.44
CA SER A 243 -6.91 15.09 -0.05
C SER A 243 -5.71 14.30 0.51
N ILE A 244 -4.80 13.82 -0.34
CA ILE A 244 -3.63 13.03 0.06
C ILE A 244 -2.78 13.73 1.13
N PRO A 245 -2.35 15.00 0.96
CA PRO A 245 -1.51 15.67 1.97
C PRO A 245 -2.17 15.71 3.35
N VAL A 246 -3.49 15.92 3.41
CA VAL A 246 -4.25 15.92 4.67
C VAL A 246 -4.20 14.53 5.32
N ARG A 247 -4.38 13.47 4.54
CA ARG A 247 -4.27 12.08 5.03
C ARG A 247 -2.88 11.78 5.57
N ILE A 248 -1.84 12.29 4.92
CA ILE A 248 -0.44 12.11 5.35
C ILE A 248 -0.21 12.79 6.69
N ILE A 249 -0.63 14.05 6.82
CA ILE A 249 -0.47 14.80 8.06
C ILE A 249 -1.22 14.10 9.20
N ILE A 250 -2.49 13.76 9.00
CA ILE A 250 -3.33 13.19 10.05
C ILE A 250 -2.89 11.76 10.40
N PHE A 251 -2.83 10.86 9.43
CA PHE A 251 -2.68 9.43 9.72
C PHE A 251 -1.25 9.02 10.02
N TYR A 252 -0.26 9.76 9.52
CA TYR A 252 1.15 9.42 9.70
C TYR A 252 1.81 10.40 10.66
N VAL A 253 1.86 11.67 10.31
CA VAL A 253 2.68 12.65 11.03
C VAL A 253 2.16 12.90 12.45
N LEU A 254 0.87 13.21 12.61
CA LEU A 254 0.28 13.46 13.92
C LEU A 254 0.27 12.20 14.80
N ALA A 255 0.04 11.02 14.23
CA ALA A 255 0.11 9.77 14.96
C ALA A 255 1.52 9.50 15.51
N LEU A 256 2.56 9.68 14.69
CA LEU A 256 3.96 9.53 15.10
C LEU A 256 4.38 10.56 16.14
N ILE A 257 3.93 11.82 15.99
CA ILE A 257 4.14 12.87 17.00
C ILE A 257 3.50 12.49 18.32
N ALA A 258 2.23 12.04 18.31
CA ALA A 258 1.52 11.65 19.53
C ALA A 258 2.22 10.48 20.24
N ILE A 259 2.65 9.47 19.48
CA ILE A 259 3.44 8.34 20.00
C ILE A 259 4.71 8.82 20.68
N MET A 260 5.54 9.60 19.98
CA MET A 260 6.86 10.00 20.48
C MET A 260 6.78 11.06 21.58
N ALA A 261 5.71 11.86 21.62
CA ALA A 261 5.46 12.80 22.70
C ALA A 261 5.11 12.08 24.01
N VAL A 262 4.37 10.95 23.95
CA VAL A 262 4.02 10.15 25.13
C VAL A 262 5.15 9.22 25.53
N THR A 263 5.71 8.49 24.57
CA THR A 263 6.79 7.51 24.78
C THR A 263 8.04 8.01 24.08
N PRO A 264 9.10 8.41 24.82
CA PRO A 264 10.35 8.83 24.22
C PRO A 264 10.83 7.83 23.18
N TRP A 265 11.29 8.31 22.02
CA TRP A 265 11.61 7.48 20.85
C TRP A 265 12.59 6.33 21.16
N ARG A 266 13.52 6.55 22.12
CA ARG A 266 14.48 5.56 22.62
C ARG A 266 13.87 4.35 23.33
N GLN A 267 12.61 4.44 23.76
CA GLN A 267 11.88 3.35 24.40
C GLN A 267 10.93 2.63 23.46
N VAL A 268 10.82 3.10 22.22
CA VAL A 268 10.03 2.42 21.21
C VAL A 268 10.74 1.13 20.82
N VAL A 269 10.19 0.01 21.30
CA VAL A 269 10.70 -1.33 20.99
C VAL A 269 10.43 -1.65 19.51
N PRO A 270 11.45 -2.01 18.70
CA PRO A 270 11.30 -2.22 17.26
C PRO A 270 10.25 -3.28 16.90
N ASP A 271 10.17 -4.36 17.67
CA ASP A 271 9.33 -5.53 17.39
C ASP A 271 7.93 -5.44 18.00
N LYS A 272 7.58 -4.31 18.63
CA LYS A 272 6.26 -4.07 19.20
C LYS A 272 5.60 -2.88 18.53
N SER A 273 4.28 -2.95 18.34
CA SER A 273 3.54 -1.82 17.80
C SER A 273 3.50 -0.66 18.82
N PRO A 274 3.99 0.53 18.47
CA PRO A 274 3.92 1.69 19.35
C PRO A 274 2.48 2.18 19.55
N PHE A 275 1.59 1.87 18.59
CA PHE A 275 0.16 2.15 18.70
C PHE A 275 -0.45 1.42 19.90
N VAL A 276 -0.11 0.13 20.09
CA VAL A 276 -0.58 -0.66 21.24
C VAL A 276 -0.07 -0.04 22.55
N GLN A 277 1.21 0.31 22.60
CA GLN A 277 1.85 0.78 23.83
C GLN A 277 1.25 2.07 24.36
N LEU A 278 0.92 3.02 23.48
CA LEU A 278 0.32 4.30 23.89
C LEU A 278 -1.00 4.10 24.65
N PHE A 279 -1.89 3.22 24.16
CA PHE A 279 -3.17 2.97 24.83
C PHE A 279 -3.03 2.14 26.11
N VAL A 280 -2.00 1.29 26.19
CA VAL A 280 -1.66 0.59 27.45
C VAL A 280 -1.23 1.60 28.50
N LEU A 281 -0.40 2.59 28.13
CA LEU A 281 0.00 3.68 29.04
C LEU A 281 -1.18 4.57 29.45
N ALA A 282 -2.17 4.76 28.59
CA ALA A 282 -3.41 5.47 28.91
C ALA A 282 -4.32 4.72 29.90
N GLY A 283 -3.96 3.51 30.33
CA GLY A 283 -4.71 2.75 31.34
C GLY A 283 -5.96 2.04 30.82
N ILE A 284 -6.09 1.86 29.50
CA ILE A 284 -7.23 1.14 28.91
C ILE A 284 -6.99 -0.37 29.09
N PRO A 285 -7.80 -1.10 29.91
CA PRO A 285 -7.52 -2.49 30.28
C PRO A 285 -7.48 -3.46 29.10
N ALA A 286 -8.24 -3.17 28.04
CA ALA A 286 -8.28 -3.94 26.80
C ALA A 286 -7.48 -3.32 25.65
N ALA A 287 -6.61 -2.34 25.91
CA ALA A 287 -5.84 -1.59 24.90
C ALA A 287 -5.13 -2.50 23.90
N ALA A 288 -4.38 -3.47 24.43
CA ALA A 288 -3.59 -4.38 23.61
C ALA A 288 -4.47 -5.23 22.69
N SER A 289 -5.54 -5.82 23.24
CA SER A 289 -6.49 -6.59 22.43
C SER A 289 -7.20 -5.72 21.39
N LEU A 290 -7.64 -4.51 21.75
CA LEU A 290 -8.34 -3.61 20.85
C LEU A 290 -7.45 -3.19 19.67
N ILE A 291 -6.22 -2.77 19.95
CA ILE A 291 -5.32 -2.31 18.89
C ILE A 291 -4.81 -3.48 18.06
N ASN A 292 -4.49 -4.63 18.66
CA ASN A 292 -4.18 -5.82 17.85
C ASN A 292 -5.35 -6.18 16.92
N PHE A 293 -6.60 -6.03 17.36
CA PHE A 293 -7.78 -6.24 16.51
C PHE A 293 -7.88 -5.20 15.39
N VAL A 294 -7.60 -3.92 15.68
CA VAL A 294 -7.50 -2.86 14.65
C VAL A 294 -6.42 -3.20 13.62
N VAL A 295 -5.25 -3.69 14.04
CA VAL A 295 -4.17 -4.05 13.12
C VAL A 295 -4.55 -5.28 12.28
N LEU A 296 -5.18 -6.30 12.86
CA LEU A 296 -5.69 -7.45 12.12
C LEU A 296 -6.72 -7.05 11.05
N THR A 297 -7.66 -6.18 11.40
CA THR A 297 -8.66 -5.68 10.44
C THR A 297 -8.02 -4.80 9.37
N SER A 298 -7.01 -3.99 9.72
CA SER A 298 -6.22 -3.21 8.77
C SER A 298 -5.51 -4.10 7.75
N ALA A 299 -4.79 -5.11 8.22
CA ALA A 299 -4.06 -6.08 7.39
C ALA A 299 -5.01 -6.90 6.50
N THR A 300 -6.11 -7.37 7.07
CA THR A 300 -7.11 -8.14 6.33
C THR A 300 -7.74 -7.30 5.22
N SER A 301 -8.05 -6.03 5.47
CA SER A 301 -8.56 -5.08 4.47
C SER A 301 -7.56 -4.80 3.35
N SER A 302 -6.28 -4.63 3.69
CA SER A 302 -5.21 -4.44 2.69
C SER A 302 -5.05 -5.68 1.81
N ALA A 303 -4.94 -6.86 2.42
CA ALA A 303 -4.85 -8.13 1.69
C ALA A 303 -6.09 -8.37 0.81
N ASN A 304 -7.28 -8.09 1.33
CA ASN A 304 -8.54 -8.20 0.59
C ASN A 304 -8.56 -7.28 -0.63
N SER A 305 -8.17 -6.02 -0.48
CA SER A 305 -8.06 -5.05 -1.57
C SER A 305 -7.05 -5.48 -2.63
N GLY A 306 -5.91 -6.04 -2.22
CA GLY A 306 -4.90 -6.60 -3.13
C GLY A 306 -5.42 -7.82 -3.91
N ILE A 307 -6.04 -8.78 -3.25
CA ILE A 307 -6.64 -9.96 -3.88
C ILE A 307 -7.76 -9.56 -4.86
N PHE A 308 -8.60 -8.61 -4.45
CA PHE A 308 -9.67 -8.08 -5.29
C PHE A 308 -9.13 -7.39 -6.55
N SER A 309 -8.09 -6.57 -6.40
CA SER A 309 -7.46 -5.82 -7.50
C SER A 309 -6.69 -6.72 -8.45
N THR A 310 -5.94 -7.69 -7.92
CA THR A 310 -5.14 -8.63 -8.73
C THR A 310 -6.01 -9.50 -9.63
N SER A 311 -7.16 -9.97 -9.15
CA SER A 311 -8.06 -10.81 -9.95
C SER A 311 -8.64 -10.06 -11.18
N ARG A 312 -8.99 -8.78 -11.01
CA ARG A 312 -9.48 -7.91 -12.09
C ARG A 312 -8.38 -7.49 -13.05
N MET A 313 -7.19 -7.21 -12.54
CA MET A 313 -6.06 -6.87 -13.37
C MET A 313 -5.63 -8.05 -14.25
N LEU A 314 -5.61 -9.27 -13.72
CA LEU A 314 -5.37 -10.46 -14.53
C LEU A 314 -6.45 -10.67 -15.59
N TYR A 315 -7.71 -10.40 -15.26
CA TYR A 315 -8.81 -10.42 -16.22
C TYR A 315 -8.60 -9.39 -17.34
N GLY A 316 -8.27 -8.14 -17.01
CA GLY A 316 -7.99 -7.08 -18.00
C GLY A 316 -6.78 -7.40 -18.88
N LEU A 317 -5.69 -7.88 -18.28
CA LEU A 317 -4.53 -8.37 -19.02
C LEU A 317 -4.91 -9.52 -19.97
N ALA A 318 -5.81 -10.42 -19.57
CA ALA A 318 -6.24 -11.52 -20.42
C ALA A 318 -7.15 -11.06 -21.57
N GLU A 319 -8.03 -10.07 -21.34
CA GLU A 319 -8.85 -9.45 -22.39
C GLU A 319 -8.00 -8.75 -23.46
N GLU A 320 -6.94 -8.05 -23.05
CA GLU A 320 -5.98 -7.41 -23.95
C GLU A 320 -4.94 -8.40 -24.53
N GLY A 321 -5.10 -9.71 -24.25
CA GLY A 321 -4.21 -10.77 -24.72
C GLY A 321 -2.80 -10.71 -24.12
N HIS A 322 -2.58 -9.95 -23.05
CA HIS A 322 -1.35 -9.87 -22.25
C HIS A 322 -1.22 -10.97 -21.18
N ALA A 323 -2.26 -11.79 -20.99
CA ALA A 323 -2.27 -12.97 -20.11
C ALA A 323 -3.03 -14.15 -20.75
N PRO A 324 -2.90 -15.39 -20.23
CA PRO A 324 -3.61 -16.55 -20.78
C PRO A 324 -5.12 -16.33 -20.88
N ARG A 325 -5.73 -16.64 -22.03
CA ARG A 325 -7.19 -16.50 -22.31
C ARG A 325 -8.08 -17.21 -21.27
N GLY A 326 -7.55 -18.19 -20.55
CA GLY A 326 -8.27 -18.84 -19.46
C GLY A 326 -8.66 -17.89 -18.33
N LEU A 327 -7.92 -16.79 -18.12
CA LEU A 327 -8.11 -15.82 -17.04
C LEU A 327 -9.17 -14.75 -17.37
N SER A 328 -9.59 -14.60 -18.64
CA SER A 328 -10.68 -13.70 -19.04
C SER A 328 -12.08 -14.31 -18.85
N LYS A 329 -12.19 -15.51 -18.26
CA LYS A 329 -13.49 -16.13 -17.97
C LYS A 329 -14.04 -15.69 -16.62
N LEU A 330 -15.28 -15.20 -16.62
CA LEU A 330 -16.02 -14.84 -15.40
C LEU A 330 -16.80 -16.04 -14.84
N SER A 331 -16.99 -16.06 -13.52
CA SER A 331 -17.88 -17.00 -12.84
C SER A 331 -19.35 -16.59 -13.01
N ARG A 332 -20.29 -17.46 -12.56
CA ARG A 332 -21.73 -17.13 -12.53
C ARG A 332 -22.05 -15.88 -11.70
N ALA A 333 -21.19 -15.51 -10.76
CA ALA A 333 -21.31 -14.30 -9.94
C ALA A 333 -20.67 -13.05 -10.60
N ALA A 334 -20.25 -13.13 -11.87
CA ALA A 334 -19.51 -12.07 -12.58
C ALA A 334 -18.13 -11.73 -11.95
N VAL A 335 -17.46 -12.72 -11.38
CA VAL A 335 -16.15 -12.56 -10.72
C VAL A 335 -15.07 -13.35 -11.50
N PRO A 336 -13.86 -12.79 -11.73
CA PRO A 336 -12.75 -13.50 -12.38
C PRO A 336 -12.12 -14.56 -11.46
N ALA A 337 -12.86 -15.64 -11.20
CA ALA A 337 -12.53 -16.66 -10.20
C ALA A 337 -11.19 -17.38 -10.45
N ARG A 338 -10.79 -17.56 -11.72
CA ARG A 338 -9.51 -18.20 -12.06
C ARG A 338 -8.31 -17.31 -11.70
N GLY A 339 -8.42 -16.01 -11.99
CA GLY A 339 -7.40 -15.03 -11.57
C GLY A 339 -7.32 -14.94 -10.05
N LEU A 340 -8.47 -14.94 -9.37
CA LEU A 340 -8.55 -14.98 -7.92
C LEU A 340 -7.87 -16.21 -7.32
N LEU A 341 -8.19 -17.42 -7.81
CA LEU A 341 -7.56 -18.66 -7.34
C LEU A 341 -6.06 -18.67 -7.59
N PHE A 342 -5.60 -18.19 -8.75
CA PHE A 342 -4.18 -18.07 -9.05
C PHE A 342 -3.46 -17.11 -8.11
N SER A 343 -4.05 -15.93 -7.85
CA SER A 343 -3.53 -14.98 -6.86
C SER A 343 -3.45 -15.60 -5.46
N CYS A 344 -4.51 -16.28 -5.00
CA CYS A 344 -4.53 -16.93 -3.69
C CYS A 344 -3.51 -18.08 -3.59
N LEU A 345 -3.30 -18.85 -4.66
CA LEU A 345 -2.24 -19.87 -4.72
C LEU A 345 -0.85 -19.26 -4.57
N CYS A 346 -0.60 -18.12 -5.22
CA CYS A 346 0.67 -17.40 -5.05
C CYS A 346 0.83 -16.87 -3.61
N LEU A 347 -0.25 -16.43 -2.98
CA LEU A 347 -0.25 -15.99 -1.58
C LEU A 347 0.06 -17.11 -0.59
N LEU A 348 -0.30 -18.36 -0.90
CA LEU A 348 0.12 -19.52 -0.10
C LEU A 348 1.65 -19.72 -0.13
N GLY A 349 2.35 -19.16 -1.11
CA GLY A 349 3.81 -19.04 -1.06
C GLY A 349 4.30 -18.19 0.12
N GLY A 350 3.50 -17.21 0.58
CA GLY A 350 3.76 -16.45 1.81
C GLY A 350 3.75 -17.31 3.07
N THR A 351 2.83 -18.28 3.17
CA THR A 351 2.83 -19.28 4.25
C THR A 351 4.09 -20.15 4.24
N LEU A 352 4.59 -20.53 3.06
CA LEU A 352 5.88 -21.22 2.94
C LEU A 352 7.03 -20.33 3.41
N LEU A 353 7.02 -19.04 3.06
CA LEU A 353 8.03 -18.08 3.49
C LEU A 353 8.06 -17.90 5.02
N ILE A 354 6.89 -17.88 5.68
CA ILE A 354 6.77 -17.89 7.15
C ILE A 354 7.41 -19.15 7.75
N TYR A 355 7.24 -20.31 7.11
CA TYR A 355 7.86 -21.55 7.56
C TYR A 355 9.39 -21.55 7.40
N LEU A 356 9.88 -21.00 6.28
CA LEU A 356 11.32 -20.94 5.97
C LEU A 356 12.07 -19.85 6.75
N ILE A 357 11.39 -18.76 7.13
CA ILE A 357 11.95 -17.61 7.85
C ILE A 357 11.23 -17.48 9.20
N PRO A 358 11.79 -18.06 10.28
CA PRO A 358 11.12 -18.09 11.59
C PRO A 358 10.87 -16.70 12.19
N ASN A 359 11.69 -15.71 11.82
CA ASN A 359 11.53 -14.34 12.28
C ASN A 359 10.55 -13.57 11.38
N LEU A 360 9.33 -13.35 11.87
CA LEU A 360 8.25 -12.67 11.14
C LEU A 360 8.57 -11.22 10.75
N VAL A 361 9.34 -10.50 11.57
CA VAL A 361 9.76 -9.11 11.27
C VAL A 361 10.75 -9.08 10.11
N THR A 362 11.65 -10.07 10.05
CA THR A 362 12.61 -10.22 8.95
C THR A 362 11.89 -10.60 7.66
N ALA A 363 10.97 -11.57 7.73
CA ALA A 363 10.11 -11.96 6.61
C ALA A 363 9.30 -10.76 6.09
N PHE A 364 8.67 -10.01 6.99
CA PHE A 364 7.93 -8.79 6.67
C PHE A 364 8.84 -7.76 5.99
N THR A 365 10.03 -7.50 6.53
CA THR A 365 10.98 -6.52 5.97
C THR A 365 11.44 -6.91 4.56
N LEU A 366 11.73 -8.19 4.31
CA LEU A 366 12.13 -8.68 2.99
C LEU A 366 11.01 -8.51 1.96
N VAL A 367 9.80 -8.95 2.30
CA VAL A 367 8.64 -8.90 1.40
C VAL A 367 8.23 -7.46 1.12
N THR A 368 8.15 -6.62 2.15
CA THR A 368 7.82 -5.19 1.97
C THR A 368 8.87 -4.41 1.21
N THR A 369 10.16 -4.78 1.34
CA THR A 369 11.24 -4.22 0.52
C THR A 369 11.07 -4.60 -0.95
N LEU A 370 10.79 -5.87 -1.25
CA LEU A 370 10.53 -6.32 -2.60
C LEU A 370 9.32 -5.57 -3.21
N ALA A 371 8.21 -5.47 -2.46
CA ALA A 371 7.04 -4.70 -2.88
C ALA A 371 7.43 -3.24 -3.20
N THR A 372 8.18 -2.59 -2.31
CA THR A 372 8.64 -1.20 -2.48
C THR A 372 9.40 -0.99 -3.79
N VAL A 373 10.33 -1.89 -4.13
CA VAL A 373 11.09 -1.81 -5.39
C VAL A 373 10.17 -1.92 -6.61
N LEU A 374 9.20 -2.82 -6.57
CA LEU A 374 8.26 -3.02 -7.67
C LEU A 374 7.30 -1.81 -7.81
N PHE A 375 6.85 -1.22 -6.70
CA PHE A 375 6.04 0.01 -6.73
C PHE A 375 6.82 1.21 -7.24
N ILE A 376 8.09 1.36 -6.85
CA ILE A 376 8.97 2.39 -7.40
C ILE A 376 9.05 2.28 -8.92
N PHE A 377 9.13 1.07 -9.48
CA PHE A 377 9.10 0.86 -10.93
C PHE A 377 7.77 1.33 -11.54
N VAL A 378 6.63 0.94 -10.96
CA VAL A 378 5.30 1.35 -11.45
C VAL A 378 5.13 2.88 -11.40
N TRP A 379 5.46 3.51 -10.27
CA TRP A 379 5.38 4.96 -10.12
C TRP A 379 6.35 5.70 -11.06
N SER A 380 7.51 5.12 -11.33
CA SER A 380 8.45 5.66 -12.32
C SER A 380 7.87 5.59 -13.74
N LEU A 381 7.21 4.50 -14.12
CA LEU A 381 6.51 4.40 -15.41
C LEU A 381 5.42 5.46 -15.56
N ILE A 382 4.67 5.76 -14.50
CA ILE A 382 3.67 6.84 -14.51
C ILE A 382 4.32 8.20 -14.84
N LEU A 383 5.45 8.52 -14.19
CA LEU A 383 6.18 9.77 -14.44
C LEU A 383 6.77 9.82 -15.86
N VAL A 384 7.29 8.70 -16.35
CA VAL A 384 7.81 8.61 -17.72
C VAL A 384 6.68 8.77 -18.74
N ALA A 385 5.53 8.14 -18.52
CA ALA A 385 4.33 8.33 -19.34
C ALA A 385 3.88 9.79 -19.34
N TYR A 386 3.93 10.47 -18.19
CA TYR A 386 3.64 11.90 -18.08
C TYR A 386 4.58 12.75 -18.92
N MET A 387 5.89 12.49 -18.86
CA MET A 387 6.87 13.21 -19.67
C MET A 387 6.66 13.01 -21.18
N VAL A 388 6.29 11.79 -21.60
CA VAL A 388 5.96 11.50 -23.00
C VAL A 388 4.64 12.17 -23.42
N TYR A 389 3.61 12.13 -22.57
CA TYR A 389 2.35 12.86 -22.76
C TYR A 389 2.58 14.35 -23.00
N ARG A 390 3.43 14.98 -22.18
CA ARG A 390 3.79 16.40 -22.30
C ARG A 390 4.42 16.75 -23.64
N ARG A 391 5.14 15.81 -24.26
CA ARG A 391 5.78 15.98 -25.57
C ARG A 391 4.82 15.66 -26.72
N ARG A 392 4.02 14.61 -26.59
CA ARG A 392 3.15 14.09 -27.67
C ARG A 392 1.83 14.85 -27.80
N TYR A 393 1.31 15.38 -26.69
CA TYR A 393 0.01 16.07 -26.63
C TYR A 393 0.09 17.43 -25.90
N PRO A 394 0.90 18.38 -26.39
CA PRO A 394 1.07 19.69 -25.72
C PRO A 394 -0.25 20.46 -25.60
N GLU A 395 -1.15 20.35 -26.59
CA GLU A 395 -2.46 21.00 -26.57
C GLU A 395 -3.38 20.45 -25.46
N ARG A 396 -3.37 19.12 -25.26
CA ARG A 396 -4.14 18.49 -24.17
C ARG A 396 -3.62 18.92 -22.81
N HIS A 397 -2.30 19.06 -22.68
CA HIS A 397 -1.70 19.59 -21.47
C HIS A 397 -2.11 21.05 -21.26
N ALA A 398 -2.05 21.89 -22.30
CA ALA A 398 -2.44 23.29 -22.21
C ALA A 398 -3.89 23.46 -21.71
N ALA A 399 -4.81 22.63 -22.21
CA ALA A 399 -6.21 22.59 -21.81
C ALA A 399 -6.49 21.94 -20.44
N SER A 400 -5.51 21.27 -19.83
CA SER A 400 -5.71 20.55 -18.57
C SER A 400 -6.05 21.49 -17.41
N ILE A 401 -7.15 21.19 -16.73
CA ILE A 401 -7.59 21.86 -15.49
C ILE A 401 -6.87 21.35 -14.23
N PHE A 402 -6.13 20.23 -14.34
CA PHE A 402 -5.52 19.53 -13.21
C PHE A 402 -4.03 19.27 -13.43
N LYS A 403 -3.28 20.32 -13.76
CA LYS A 403 -1.85 20.23 -14.11
C LYS A 403 -0.96 19.78 -12.95
N MET A 404 0.04 18.95 -13.20
CA MET A 404 1.09 18.64 -12.23
C MET A 404 1.91 19.91 -11.90
N PRO A 405 1.96 20.36 -10.64
CA PRO A 405 2.81 21.48 -10.25
C PRO A 405 4.29 21.15 -10.52
N GLY A 406 5.03 22.10 -11.10
CA GLY A 406 6.43 21.91 -11.50
C GLY A 406 6.63 21.04 -12.76
N GLY A 407 5.58 20.39 -13.27
CA GLY A 407 5.60 19.65 -14.54
C GLY A 407 6.76 18.67 -14.68
N VAL A 408 7.49 18.75 -15.80
CA VAL A 408 8.60 17.84 -16.11
C VAL A 408 9.76 17.94 -15.11
N ALA A 409 10.05 19.12 -14.56
CA ALA A 409 11.10 19.26 -13.55
C ALA A 409 10.77 18.46 -12.28
N MET A 410 9.49 18.47 -11.88
CA MET A 410 9.03 17.68 -10.74
C MET A 410 9.07 16.17 -11.02
N CYS A 411 8.85 15.74 -12.27
CA CYS A 411 9.03 14.34 -12.65
C CYS A 411 10.47 13.87 -12.42
N TRP A 412 11.46 14.67 -12.83
CA TRP A 412 12.87 14.38 -12.57
C TRP A 412 13.21 14.38 -11.08
N ALA A 413 12.63 15.28 -10.30
CA ALA A 413 12.81 15.28 -8.84
C ALA A 413 12.29 13.98 -8.20
N CYS A 414 11.09 13.52 -8.58
CA CYS A 414 10.53 12.26 -8.10
C CYS A 414 11.36 11.04 -8.57
N LEU A 415 11.84 11.02 -9.82
CA LEU A 415 12.68 9.93 -10.33
C LEU A 415 14.04 9.88 -9.61
N LEU A 416 14.66 11.03 -9.33
CA LEU A 416 15.88 11.12 -8.55
C LEU A 416 15.66 10.65 -7.11
N PHE A 417 14.53 11.04 -6.50
CA PHE A 417 14.13 10.55 -5.19
C PHE A 417 14.00 9.03 -5.16
N PHE A 418 13.32 8.42 -6.15
CA PHE A 418 13.22 6.97 -6.25
C PHE A 418 14.57 6.29 -6.44
N ALA A 419 15.45 6.84 -7.29
CA ALA A 419 16.80 6.33 -7.44
C ALA A 419 17.58 6.39 -6.11
N ALA A 420 17.45 7.48 -5.36
CA ALA A 420 18.05 7.60 -4.03
C ALA A 420 17.50 6.55 -3.05
N VAL A 421 16.19 6.32 -3.03
CA VAL A 421 15.58 5.26 -2.19
C VAL A 421 16.14 3.88 -2.55
N LEU A 422 16.29 3.55 -3.83
CA LEU A 422 16.88 2.27 -4.26
C LEU A 422 18.34 2.13 -3.78
N VAL A 423 19.12 3.21 -3.82
CA VAL A 423 20.48 3.23 -3.25
C VAL A 423 20.41 2.98 -1.74
N LEU A 424 19.51 3.63 -1.01
CA LEU A 424 19.35 3.43 0.44
C LEU A 424 18.94 1.99 0.79
N LEU A 425 18.09 1.36 -0.02
CA LEU A 425 17.74 -0.07 0.14
C LEU A 425 18.94 -0.99 -0.08
N SER A 426 19.95 -0.58 -0.85
CA SER A 426 21.17 -1.37 -1.05
C SER A 426 22.15 -1.30 0.12
N LEU A 427 22.03 -0.30 1.01
CA LEU A 427 23.00 -0.06 2.08
C LEU A 427 22.78 -0.94 3.32
N GLN A 428 21.53 -1.31 3.63
CA GLN A 428 21.27 -2.23 4.75
C GLN A 428 21.21 -3.68 4.29
N ALA A 429 21.73 -4.59 5.12
CA ALA A 429 21.81 -6.01 4.80
C ALA A 429 20.42 -6.62 4.56
N ASP A 430 19.46 -6.29 5.42
CA ASP A 430 18.11 -6.82 5.48
C ASP A 430 17.31 -6.46 4.20
N THR A 431 17.48 -5.24 3.70
CA THR A 431 16.80 -4.73 2.50
C THR A 431 17.54 -5.07 1.21
N ARG A 432 18.87 -5.14 1.26
CA ARG A 432 19.72 -5.43 0.10
C ARG A 432 19.41 -6.81 -0.49
N GLN A 433 19.11 -7.81 0.33
CA GLN A 433 18.76 -9.15 -0.15
C GLN A 433 17.53 -9.13 -1.07
N ALA A 434 16.46 -8.45 -0.64
CA ALA A 434 15.25 -8.31 -1.44
C ALA A 434 15.49 -7.46 -2.70
N LEU A 435 16.29 -6.40 -2.60
CA LEU A 435 16.67 -5.58 -3.76
C LEU A 435 17.41 -6.41 -4.81
N LEU A 436 18.38 -7.25 -4.41
CA LEU A 436 19.15 -8.11 -5.31
C LEU A 436 18.31 -9.22 -5.95
N ALA A 437 17.21 -9.64 -5.31
CA ALA A 437 16.26 -10.59 -5.88
C ALA A 437 15.32 -9.95 -6.92
N SER A 438 15.06 -8.64 -6.84
CA SER A 438 14.12 -7.94 -7.71
C SER A 438 14.40 -8.03 -9.23
N PRO A 439 15.65 -8.03 -9.74
CA PRO A 439 15.92 -8.18 -11.16
C PRO A 439 15.42 -9.51 -11.74
N ALA A 440 15.36 -10.57 -10.93
CA ALA A 440 14.86 -11.87 -11.38
C ALA A 440 13.42 -11.77 -11.88
N TRP A 441 12.57 -10.96 -11.23
CA TRP A 441 11.21 -10.68 -11.68
C TRP A 441 11.19 -10.01 -13.05
N PHE A 442 12.01 -8.98 -13.26
CA PHE A 442 12.06 -8.27 -14.54
C PHE A 442 12.63 -9.13 -15.67
N VAL A 443 13.59 -10.01 -15.38
CA VAL A 443 14.10 -11.01 -16.33
C VAL A 443 13.00 -12.00 -16.72
N LEU A 444 12.23 -12.52 -15.75
CA LEU A 444 11.10 -13.40 -16.00
C LEU A 444 10.02 -12.72 -16.85
N LEU A 445 9.71 -11.44 -16.58
CA LEU A 445 8.79 -10.66 -17.40
C LEU A 445 9.32 -10.43 -18.82
N GLY A 446 10.61 -10.13 -18.97
CA GLY A 446 11.26 -9.99 -20.27
C GLY A 446 11.16 -11.26 -21.10
N ALA A 447 11.44 -12.42 -20.49
CA ALA A 447 11.29 -13.72 -21.13
C ALA A 447 9.83 -14.01 -21.52
N GLY A 448 8.89 -13.74 -20.60
CA GLY A 448 7.46 -13.92 -20.85
C GLY A 448 6.93 -13.04 -21.99
N TYR A 449 7.37 -11.77 -22.04
CA TYR A 449 7.02 -10.85 -23.12
C TYR A 449 7.58 -11.31 -24.47
N TRP A 450 8.82 -11.80 -24.49
CA TRP A 450 9.47 -12.30 -25.70
C TRP A 450 8.79 -13.57 -26.24
N LEU A 451 8.46 -14.54 -25.36
CA LEU A 451 7.72 -15.75 -25.73
C LEU A 451 6.34 -15.40 -26.29
N ARG A 452 5.64 -14.45 -25.67
CA ARG A 452 4.35 -13.96 -26.18
C ARG A 452 4.49 -13.34 -27.56
N ARG A 453 5.48 -12.48 -27.77
CA ARG A 453 5.69 -11.81 -29.07
C ARG A 453 5.87 -12.85 -30.18
N ARG A 454 6.61 -13.93 -29.91
CA ARG A 454 6.80 -15.07 -30.82
C ARG A 454 5.55 -15.92 -31.07
N ALA A 455 4.57 -15.92 -30.17
CA ALA A 455 3.32 -16.66 -30.34
C ALA A 455 2.25 -15.86 -31.11
N VAL A 456 2.45 -14.54 -31.26
CA VAL A 456 1.53 -13.62 -31.96
C VAL A 456 2.04 -13.30 -33.37
N THR A 457 3.36 -13.36 -33.60
CA THR A 457 3.99 -13.41 -34.94
C THR A 457 3.99 -14.83 -35.47
#